data_AF-A0A151BQZ2-F1
#
_entry.id   AF-A0A151BQZ2-F1
#
_cell.length_a   1.000
_cell.length_b   1.000
_cell.length_c   1.000
_cell.angle_alpha   90.00
_cell.angle_beta   90.00
_cell.angle_gamma   90.00
#
_symmetry.space_group_name_H-M   'P 1'
#
loop_
_entity.id
_entity.type
_entity.pdbx_description
1 polymer ?
#
loop_
_entity_poly.entity_id
_entity_poly.type
_entity_poly.pdbx_seq_one_letter_code
_entity_poly.pdbx_strand_id
1 'polypeptide(L)'
;MKTKPLQHSVNELRRIGIQPDIIVARCREMITEDVIRKIALFGTIPREAVFCSYTVPSVYKVPLILDEQGMGEYICKRLSLPKKEPSWGDWRRFVEKIENPRYDVKIALVGKYAGLADSYVSMNEALRHAGAECGARILIDYIEAENFEEDPERVNTLKEYDGIFVPYGFGPRGTEGKIKAIKFARENDMPFLGICYGFQLAVVEFARNVCKLEGANSTEIEQNPLHPVIDLMPEQREITYKGATMRLGAHKVIIKEGTLAHRLYGKTEIYERHRHRWEVNPKYWRILQEHGAVFSGMSPDRRRVEIFELPDKYFFFASQFHGEFKSRPGKPEPEYYGFVKACLDRKLGRPKPEF
;
A
#
# COMPACT_ATOMS: atom_id res chain seq x y z
N MET A 1 -36.02 7.95 10.53
CA MET A 1 -34.64 7.86 11.06
C MET A 1 -34.61 8.29 12.53
N LYS A 2 -33.95 7.54 13.43
CA LYS A 2 -33.89 7.88 14.88
C LYS A 2 -32.72 8.83 15.16
N THR A 3 -32.97 9.98 15.80
CA THR A 3 -31.97 11.02 16.12
C THR A 3 -31.45 10.98 17.57
N LYS A 4 -31.99 10.08 18.40
CA LYS A 4 -31.74 10.05 19.86
C LYS A 4 -30.26 9.88 20.24
N PRO A 5 -29.47 8.97 19.63
CA PRO A 5 -28.05 8.84 19.94
C PRO A 5 -27.25 10.13 19.69
N LEU A 6 -27.54 10.82 18.58
CA LEU A 6 -26.91 12.09 18.24
C LEU A 6 -27.22 13.17 19.29
N GLN A 7 -28.47 13.26 19.73
CA GLN A 7 -28.87 14.22 20.78
C GLN A 7 -28.13 14.00 22.10
N HIS A 8 -27.95 12.74 22.51
CA HIS A 8 -27.16 12.40 23.70
C HIS A 8 -25.69 12.79 23.52
N SER A 9 -25.09 12.51 22.36
CA SER A 9 -23.69 12.86 22.07
C SER A 9 -23.44 14.37 22.14
N VAL A 10 -24.35 15.19 21.60
CA VAL A 10 -24.23 16.67 21.69
C VAL A 10 -24.38 17.15 23.14
N ASN A 11 -25.24 16.52 23.94
CA ASN A 11 -25.37 16.87 25.35
C ASN A 11 -24.10 16.53 26.15
N GLU A 12 -23.47 15.37 25.91
CA GLU A 12 -22.21 15.01 26.56
C GLU A 12 -21.08 15.98 26.18
N LEU A 13 -21.01 16.42 24.91
CA LEU A 13 -20.02 17.42 24.46
C LEU A 13 -20.22 18.77 25.18
N ARG A 14 -21.48 19.20 25.33
CA ARG A 14 -21.81 20.44 26.06
C ARG A 14 -21.58 20.34 27.56
N ARG A 15 -21.77 19.16 28.17
CA ARG A 15 -21.50 18.93 29.60
C ARG A 15 -20.05 19.20 29.98
N ILE A 16 -19.12 19.01 29.04
CA ILE A 16 -17.69 19.32 29.22
C ILE A 16 -17.30 20.71 28.70
N GLY A 17 -18.27 21.56 28.36
CA GLY A 17 -18.04 22.96 27.94
C GLY A 17 -17.76 23.16 26.45
N ILE A 18 -17.97 22.16 25.60
CA ILE A 18 -17.75 22.26 24.15
C ILE A 18 -19.09 22.40 23.43
N GLN A 19 -19.31 23.54 22.75
CA GLN A 19 -20.45 23.76 21.88
C GLN A 19 -20.07 23.42 20.43
N PRO A 20 -20.74 22.46 19.76
CA PRO A 20 -20.46 22.20 18.36
C PRO A 20 -20.94 23.34 17.47
N ASP A 21 -20.14 23.72 16.47
CA ASP A 21 -20.51 24.68 15.43
C ASP A 21 -21.17 24.04 14.20
N ILE A 22 -20.92 22.73 14.02
CA ILE A 22 -21.37 21.89 12.91
C ILE A 22 -21.74 20.52 13.48
N ILE A 23 -22.77 19.89 12.93
CA ILE A 23 -23.09 18.48 13.17
C ILE A 23 -23.08 17.73 11.84
N VAL A 24 -22.26 16.67 11.76
CA VAL A 24 -22.26 15.74 10.61
C VAL A 24 -22.91 14.42 11.03
N ALA A 25 -24.11 14.15 10.51
CA ALA A 25 -24.85 12.93 10.80
C ALA A 25 -24.41 11.79 9.86
N ARG A 26 -23.80 10.73 10.40
CA ARG A 26 -23.50 9.49 9.66
C ARG A 26 -24.76 8.65 9.51
N CYS A 27 -25.21 8.39 8.27
CA CYS A 27 -26.48 7.71 7.98
C CYS A 27 -26.37 6.73 6.80
N ARG A 28 -27.31 5.80 6.61
CA ARG A 28 -27.30 4.95 5.40
C ARG A 28 -27.67 5.76 4.15
N GLU A 29 -28.68 6.61 4.29
CA GLU A 29 -29.25 7.44 3.22
C GLU A 29 -29.26 8.90 3.65
N MET A 30 -29.55 9.79 2.69
CA MET A 30 -29.69 11.22 2.94
C MET A 30 -30.79 11.49 3.97
N ILE A 31 -30.54 12.42 4.90
CA ILE A 31 -31.53 12.80 5.93
C ILE A 31 -32.60 13.73 5.34
N THR A 32 -33.83 13.61 5.84
CA THR A 32 -34.93 14.50 5.44
C THR A 32 -34.82 15.86 6.13
N GLU A 33 -35.51 16.85 5.60
CA GLU A 33 -35.56 18.18 6.19
C GLU A 33 -36.10 18.19 7.64
N ASP A 34 -37.05 17.32 7.96
CA ASP A 34 -37.55 17.15 9.33
C ASP A 34 -36.46 16.70 10.29
N VAL A 35 -35.58 15.80 9.84
CA VAL A 35 -34.45 15.32 10.62
C VAL A 35 -33.41 16.44 10.79
N ILE A 36 -33.14 17.23 9.75
CA ILE A 36 -32.27 18.41 9.81
C ILE A 36 -32.78 19.41 10.85
N ARG A 37 -34.05 19.80 10.76
CA ARG A 37 -34.68 20.73 11.73
C ARG A 37 -34.57 20.23 13.16
N LYS A 38 -34.82 18.94 13.37
CA LYS A 38 -34.70 18.32 14.69
C LYS A 38 -33.27 18.36 15.20
N ILE A 39 -32.29 17.97 14.39
CA ILE A 39 -30.87 17.98 14.78
C ILE A 39 -30.42 19.41 15.10
N ALA A 40 -30.75 20.39 14.27
CA ALA A 40 -30.44 21.80 14.49
C ALA A 40 -30.99 22.31 15.83
N LEU A 41 -32.27 22.02 16.10
CA LEU A 41 -32.94 22.42 17.35
C LEU A 41 -32.24 21.84 18.59
N PHE A 42 -32.01 20.53 18.63
CA PHE A 42 -31.38 19.89 19.78
C PHE A 42 -29.89 20.23 19.91
N GLY A 43 -29.22 20.46 18.78
CA GLY A 43 -27.83 20.89 18.73
C GLY A 43 -27.61 22.35 19.08
N THR A 44 -28.67 23.16 19.05
CA THR A 44 -28.61 24.62 19.21
C THR A 44 -27.67 25.26 18.17
N ILE A 45 -27.77 24.79 16.92
CA ILE A 45 -27.00 25.27 15.78
C ILE A 45 -27.94 25.63 14.62
N PRO A 46 -27.54 26.49 13.68
CA PRO A 46 -28.37 26.81 12.52
C PRO A 46 -28.55 25.59 11.60
N ARG A 47 -29.60 25.59 10.77
CA ARG A 47 -29.94 24.43 9.91
C ARG A 47 -28.86 24.16 8.87
N GLU A 48 -28.28 25.22 8.32
CA GLU A 48 -27.16 25.17 7.38
C GLU A 48 -25.86 24.61 7.98
N ALA A 49 -25.82 24.35 9.30
CA ALA A 49 -24.70 23.70 9.98
C ALA A 49 -24.89 22.19 10.21
N VAL A 50 -25.99 21.62 9.69
CA VAL A 50 -26.30 20.20 9.78
C VAL A 50 -26.03 19.54 8.43
N PHE A 51 -25.04 18.65 8.39
CA PHE A 51 -24.67 17.91 7.19
C PHE A 51 -24.92 16.42 7.36
N CYS A 52 -25.09 15.71 6.25
CA CYS A 52 -25.24 14.26 6.22
C CYS A 52 -24.05 13.60 5.51
N SER A 53 -23.37 12.72 6.23
CA SER A 53 -22.42 11.77 5.65
C SER A 53 -23.16 10.45 5.44
N TYR A 54 -23.84 10.31 4.31
CA TYR A 54 -24.55 9.07 3.98
C TYR A 54 -23.62 8.01 3.39
N THR A 55 -24.06 6.74 3.33
CA THR A 55 -23.24 5.65 2.79
C THR A 55 -23.05 5.85 1.29
N VAL A 56 -21.81 5.91 0.85
CA VAL A 56 -21.41 6.01 -0.56
C VAL A 56 -20.51 4.82 -0.93
N PRO A 57 -20.46 4.41 -2.22
CA PRO A 57 -19.63 3.29 -2.66
C PRO A 57 -18.13 3.48 -2.41
N SER A 58 -17.67 4.74 -2.37
CA SER A 58 -16.27 5.09 -2.19
C SER A 58 -16.10 6.25 -1.22
N VAL A 59 -15.12 6.13 -0.30
CA VAL A 59 -14.76 7.21 0.65
C VAL A 59 -14.35 8.50 -0.07
N TYR A 60 -13.81 8.39 -1.29
CA TYR A 60 -13.40 9.56 -2.08
C TYR A 60 -14.58 10.41 -2.56
N LYS A 61 -15.82 9.89 -2.50
CA LYS A 61 -17.03 10.65 -2.80
C LYS A 61 -17.48 11.52 -1.63
N VAL A 62 -17.05 11.21 -0.40
CA VAL A 62 -17.46 11.92 0.82
C VAL A 62 -17.18 13.43 0.76
N PRO A 63 -16.01 13.91 0.30
CA PRO A 63 -15.78 15.36 0.16
C PRO A 63 -16.77 16.04 -0.79
N LEU A 64 -17.10 15.40 -1.92
CA LEU A 64 -18.03 15.95 -2.92
C LEU A 64 -19.44 16.09 -2.34
N ILE A 65 -19.95 15.05 -1.69
CA ILE A 65 -21.33 15.08 -1.15
C ILE A 65 -21.48 16.07 0.00
N LEU A 66 -20.42 16.30 0.80
CA LEU A 66 -20.45 17.26 1.90
C LEU A 66 -20.38 18.69 1.36
N ASP A 67 -19.58 18.91 0.32
CA ASP A 67 -19.49 20.22 -0.32
C ASP A 67 -20.75 20.57 -1.13
N GLU A 68 -21.39 19.59 -1.77
CA GLU A 68 -22.71 19.74 -2.43
C GLU A 68 -23.82 20.15 -1.43
N GLN A 69 -23.66 19.86 -0.14
CA GLN A 69 -24.53 20.33 0.93
C GLN A 69 -24.16 21.72 1.48
N GLY A 70 -23.11 22.36 0.95
CA GLY A 70 -22.64 23.69 1.37
C GLY A 70 -21.66 23.69 2.54
N MET A 71 -21.08 22.54 2.91
CA MET A 71 -20.20 22.44 4.09
C MET A 71 -18.95 23.32 3.98
N GLY A 72 -18.30 23.36 2.81
CA GLY A 72 -17.12 24.19 2.59
C GLY A 72 -17.43 25.69 2.74
N GLU A 73 -18.54 26.14 2.16
CA GLU A 73 -18.99 27.54 2.26
C GLU A 73 -19.34 27.91 3.71
N TYR A 74 -20.06 27.04 4.42
CA TYR A 74 -20.40 27.28 5.83
C TYR A 74 -19.16 27.40 6.71
N ILE A 75 -18.16 26.52 6.54
CA ILE A 75 -16.89 26.57 7.29
C ILE A 75 -16.16 27.89 7.02
N CYS A 76 -16.06 28.32 5.75
CA CYS A 76 -15.40 29.58 5.40
C CYS A 76 -16.10 30.77 6.06
N LYS A 77 -17.43 30.83 5.98
CA LYS A 77 -18.24 31.87 6.62
C LYS A 77 -18.04 31.87 8.14
N ARG A 78 -18.09 30.71 8.79
CA ARG A 78 -17.99 30.57 10.25
C ARG A 78 -16.63 31.00 10.79
N LEU A 79 -15.56 30.75 10.04
CA LEU A 79 -14.18 31.11 10.38
C LEU A 79 -13.74 32.48 9.83
N SER A 80 -14.63 33.23 9.17
CA SER A 80 -14.31 34.49 8.49
C SER A 80 -13.16 34.37 7.47
N LEU A 81 -13.10 33.24 6.78
CA LEU A 81 -12.13 33.01 5.70
C LEU A 81 -12.66 33.53 4.37
N PRO A 82 -11.78 33.96 3.45
CA PRO A 82 -12.19 34.38 2.10
C PRO A 82 -12.96 33.28 1.39
N LYS A 83 -14.09 33.64 0.77
CA LYS A 83 -14.84 32.72 -0.09
C LYS A 83 -13.98 32.32 -1.28
N LYS A 84 -13.79 31.03 -1.49
CA LYS A 84 -13.12 30.46 -2.65
C LYS A 84 -13.95 29.33 -3.22
N GLU A 85 -14.23 29.39 -4.52
CA GLU A 85 -14.87 28.30 -5.25
C GLU A 85 -13.90 27.10 -5.30
N PRO A 86 -14.29 25.91 -4.79
CA PRO A 86 -13.44 24.74 -4.82
C PRO A 86 -13.31 24.20 -6.26
N SER A 87 -12.08 23.90 -6.68
CA SER A 87 -11.83 23.22 -7.95
C SER A 87 -11.92 21.71 -7.77
N TRP A 88 -13.07 21.14 -8.12
CA TRP A 88 -13.33 19.70 -7.99
C TRP A 88 -12.96 18.88 -9.23
N GLY A 89 -12.48 19.50 -10.31
CA GLY A 89 -12.30 18.83 -11.61
C GLY A 89 -11.44 17.56 -11.52
N ASP A 90 -10.25 17.65 -10.93
CA ASP A 90 -9.32 16.53 -10.81
C ASP A 90 -9.87 15.44 -9.89
N TRP A 91 -10.49 15.84 -8.79
CA TRP A 91 -11.08 14.92 -7.81
C TRP A 91 -12.28 14.16 -8.39
N ARG A 92 -13.18 14.84 -9.11
CA ARG A 92 -14.31 14.20 -9.80
C ARG A 92 -13.82 13.19 -10.84
N ARG A 93 -12.77 13.51 -11.61
CA ARG A 93 -12.16 12.54 -12.55
C ARG A 93 -11.57 11.32 -11.84
N PHE A 94 -10.93 11.52 -10.69
CA PHE A 94 -10.41 10.42 -9.89
C PHE A 94 -11.52 9.53 -9.31
N VAL A 95 -12.58 10.14 -8.75
CA VAL A 95 -13.76 9.40 -8.25
C VAL A 95 -14.42 8.61 -9.37
N GLU A 96 -14.56 9.22 -10.55
CA GLU A 96 -15.12 8.57 -11.75
C GLU A 96 -14.31 7.34 -12.16
N LYS A 97 -12.97 7.44 -12.19
CA LYS A 97 -12.07 6.30 -12.46
C LYS A 97 -12.24 5.16 -11.46
N ILE A 98 -12.55 5.46 -10.20
CA ILE A 98 -12.80 4.46 -9.14
C ILE A 98 -14.19 3.82 -9.27
N GLU A 99 -15.23 4.63 -9.51
CA GLU A 99 -16.62 4.13 -9.57
C GLU A 99 -16.91 3.39 -10.89
N ASN A 100 -16.31 3.83 -12.01
CA ASN A 100 -16.55 3.32 -13.36
C ASN A 100 -15.26 2.79 -14.05
N PRO A 101 -14.64 1.73 -13.50
CA PRO A 101 -13.47 1.11 -14.10
C PRO A 101 -13.83 0.35 -15.38
N ARG A 102 -12.90 0.29 -16.34
CA ARG A 102 -13.06 -0.44 -17.62
C ARG A 102 -12.67 -1.91 -17.53
N TYR A 103 -11.78 -2.22 -16.60
CA TYR A 103 -11.20 -3.55 -16.42
C TYR A 103 -11.21 -3.94 -14.94
N ASP A 104 -11.04 -5.21 -14.66
CA ASP A 104 -10.75 -5.72 -13.33
C ASP A 104 -9.36 -6.35 -13.32
N VAL A 105 -8.62 -6.20 -12.23
CA VAL A 105 -7.31 -6.83 -11.98
C VAL A 105 -7.37 -7.58 -10.66
N LYS A 106 -7.16 -8.91 -10.71
CA LYS A 106 -7.15 -9.79 -9.56
C LYS A 106 -5.73 -9.93 -9.00
N ILE A 107 -5.57 -9.60 -7.73
CA ILE A 107 -4.28 -9.62 -7.04
C ILE A 107 -4.35 -10.58 -5.86
N ALA A 108 -3.42 -11.53 -5.83
CA ALA A 108 -3.20 -12.37 -4.65
C ALA A 108 -2.30 -11.63 -3.67
N LEU A 109 -2.85 -11.20 -2.52
CA LEU A 109 -2.06 -10.65 -1.42
C LEU A 109 -1.70 -11.79 -0.47
N VAL A 110 -0.44 -12.21 -0.50
CA VAL A 110 0.05 -13.35 0.30
C VAL A 110 0.63 -12.85 1.62
N GLY A 111 -0.22 -12.78 2.63
CA GLY A 111 0.06 -12.15 3.92
C GLY A 111 0.05 -13.12 5.10
N LYS A 112 0.19 -12.57 6.30
CA LYS A 112 0.01 -13.32 7.57
C LYS A 112 -1.43 -13.28 8.06
N TYR A 113 -2.14 -12.18 7.81
CA TYR A 113 -3.47 -11.92 8.36
C TYR A 113 -4.48 -11.73 7.24
N ALA A 114 -4.97 -12.82 6.64
CA ALA A 114 -5.97 -12.69 5.58
C ALA A 114 -7.32 -12.18 6.12
N GLY A 115 -7.66 -12.55 7.36
CA GLY A 115 -8.90 -12.15 8.02
C GLY A 115 -8.95 -10.69 8.51
N LEU A 116 -7.85 -9.94 8.47
CA LEU A 116 -7.79 -8.55 8.98
C LEU A 116 -7.32 -7.60 7.88
N ALA A 117 -8.21 -7.28 6.94
CA ALA A 117 -7.96 -6.33 5.85
C ALA A 117 -7.42 -4.98 6.34
N ASP A 118 -7.78 -4.57 7.56
CA ASP A 118 -7.30 -3.35 8.22
C ASP A 118 -5.78 -3.36 8.49
N SER A 119 -5.13 -4.54 8.47
CA SER A 119 -3.67 -4.64 8.59
C SER A 119 -2.95 -4.06 7.38
N TYR A 120 -3.65 -3.82 6.26
CA TYR A 120 -3.07 -3.48 4.96
C TYR A 120 -3.70 -2.22 4.35
N VAL A 121 -4.36 -1.37 5.14
CA VAL A 121 -5.14 -0.20 4.64
C VAL A 121 -4.33 0.64 3.65
N SER A 122 -3.12 1.07 4.01
CA SER A 122 -2.31 1.91 3.12
C SER A 122 -1.95 1.22 1.81
N MET A 123 -1.68 -0.09 1.82
CA MET A 123 -1.37 -0.86 0.61
C MET A 123 -2.62 -1.05 -0.26
N ASN A 124 -3.78 -1.33 0.35
CA ASN A 124 -5.05 -1.42 -0.36
C ASN A 124 -5.36 -0.10 -1.07
N GLU A 125 -5.16 1.03 -0.39
CA GLU A 125 -5.35 2.37 -0.97
C GLU A 125 -4.33 2.65 -2.08
N ALA A 126 -3.06 2.28 -1.90
CA ALA A 126 -2.04 2.46 -2.93
C ALA A 126 -2.36 1.67 -4.21
N LEU A 127 -2.82 0.43 -4.07
CA LEU A 127 -3.32 -0.39 -5.18
C LEU A 127 -4.56 0.22 -5.82
N ARG A 128 -5.52 0.73 -5.03
CA ARG A 128 -6.72 1.43 -5.55
C ARG A 128 -6.37 2.69 -6.34
N HIS A 129 -5.43 3.50 -5.86
CA HIS A 129 -4.95 4.68 -6.59
C HIS A 129 -4.33 4.28 -7.93
N ALA A 130 -3.51 3.23 -7.94
CA ALA A 130 -2.89 2.68 -9.14
C ALA A 130 -3.94 2.11 -10.12
N GLY A 131 -4.93 1.39 -9.60
CA GLY A 131 -6.08 0.89 -10.36
C GLY A 131 -6.86 2.00 -11.03
N ALA A 132 -7.19 3.07 -10.29
CA ALA A 132 -7.86 4.24 -10.86
C ALA A 132 -7.07 4.81 -12.04
N GLU A 133 -5.75 4.96 -11.89
CA GLU A 133 -4.92 5.50 -12.97
C GLU A 133 -4.88 4.58 -14.20
N CYS A 134 -4.88 3.27 -13.98
CA CYS A 134 -4.95 2.27 -15.04
C CYS A 134 -6.38 2.06 -15.60
N GLY A 135 -7.40 2.72 -15.03
CA GLY A 135 -8.81 2.48 -15.38
C GLY A 135 -9.29 1.08 -15.01
N ALA A 136 -8.75 0.48 -13.95
CA ALA A 136 -9.03 -0.88 -13.50
C ALA A 136 -9.48 -0.94 -12.03
N ARG A 137 -10.47 -1.79 -11.74
CA ARG A 137 -10.85 -2.17 -10.39
C ARG A 137 -9.84 -3.17 -9.85
N ILE A 138 -9.33 -2.94 -8.65
CA ILE A 138 -8.47 -3.92 -7.97
C ILE A 138 -9.33 -4.84 -7.11
N LEU A 139 -9.26 -6.14 -7.40
CA LEU A 139 -9.86 -7.21 -6.62
C LEU A 139 -8.74 -7.92 -5.87
N ILE A 140 -8.70 -7.75 -4.54
CA ILE A 140 -7.66 -8.32 -3.70
C ILE A 140 -8.24 -9.54 -2.99
N ASP A 141 -7.66 -10.71 -3.24
CA ASP A 141 -7.89 -11.88 -2.41
C ASP A 141 -6.74 -12.01 -1.41
N TYR A 142 -7.09 -12.04 -0.14
CA TYR A 142 -6.13 -12.16 0.94
C TYR A 142 -5.87 -13.65 1.19
N ILE A 143 -4.63 -14.08 0.99
CA ILE A 143 -4.22 -15.47 1.14
C ILE A 143 -3.28 -15.58 2.33
N GLU A 144 -3.61 -16.45 3.28
CA GLU A 144 -2.71 -16.78 4.39
C GLU A 144 -1.53 -17.58 3.88
N ALA A 145 -0.31 -17.09 4.10
CA ALA A 145 0.90 -17.75 3.64
C ALA A 145 1.06 -19.16 4.21
N GLU A 146 0.57 -19.42 5.43
CA GLU A 146 0.62 -20.74 6.06
C GLU A 146 -0.15 -21.81 5.27
N ASN A 147 -1.18 -21.42 4.50
CA ASN A 147 -1.88 -22.35 3.62
C ASN A 147 -0.94 -23.03 2.62
N PHE A 148 0.12 -22.34 2.17
CA PHE A 148 1.13 -22.88 1.27
C PHE A 148 2.22 -23.67 2.01
N GLU A 149 2.31 -23.55 3.33
CA GLU A 149 3.19 -24.36 4.18
C GLU A 149 2.53 -25.72 4.47
N GLU A 150 1.25 -25.70 4.85
CA GLU A 150 0.44 -26.88 5.13
C GLU A 150 0.16 -27.73 3.88
N ASP A 151 -0.19 -27.07 2.77
CA ASP A 151 -0.49 -27.72 1.49
C ASP A 151 0.24 -27.00 0.36
N PRO A 152 1.49 -27.43 0.04
CA PRO A 152 2.33 -26.78 -0.95
C PRO A 152 1.70 -26.70 -2.34
N GLU A 153 0.83 -27.65 -2.72
CA GLU A 153 0.18 -27.68 -4.02
C GLU A 153 -0.82 -26.53 -4.21
N ARG A 154 -1.31 -25.93 -3.13
CA ARG A 154 -2.20 -24.76 -3.19
C ARG A 154 -1.55 -23.56 -3.85
N VAL A 155 -0.21 -23.50 -3.89
CA VAL A 155 0.48 -22.41 -4.62
C VAL A 155 0.05 -22.37 -6.09
N ASN A 156 -0.37 -23.50 -6.68
CA ASN A 156 -0.87 -23.56 -8.05
C ASN A 156 -2.18 -22.79 -8.28
N THR A 157 -2.93 -22.48 -7.21
CA THR A 157 -4.11 -21.59 -7.31
C THR A 157 -3.73 -20.16 -7.67
N LEU A 158 -2.48 -19.76 -7.45
CA LEU A 158 -1.99 -18.42 -7.80
C LEU A 158 -2.04 -18.15 -9.31
N LYS A 159 -2.14 -19.18 -10.16
CA LYS A 159 -2.31 -19.02 -11.62
C LYS A 159 -3.59 -18.29 -12.03
N GLU A 160 -4.59 -18.26 -11.15
CA GLU A 160 -5.89 -17.61 -11.40
C GLU A 160 -5.84 -16.08 -11.25
N TYR A 161 -4.72 -15.55 -10.76
CA TYR A 161 -4.53 -14.13 -10.50
C TYR A 161 -3.75 -13.43 -11.63
N ASP A 162 -3.94 -12.12 -11.72
CA ASP A 162 -3.25 -11.27 -12.69
C ASP A 162 -1.85 -10.88 -12.16
N GLY A 163 -1.65 -10.87 -10.83
CA GLY A 163 -0.36 -10.65 -10.18
C GLY A 163 -0.33 -11.07 -8.70
N ILE A 164 0.88 -11.16 -8.15
CA ILE A 164 1.16 -11.61 -6.78
C ILE A 164 1.81 -10.48 -6.01
N PHE A 165 1.25 -10.14 -4.84
CA PHE A 165 1.75 -9.11 -3.95
C PHE A 165 2.13 -9.72 -2.60
N VAL A 166 3.38 -9.54 -2.18
CA VAL A 166 3.86 -9.95 -0.86
C VAL A 166 4.14 -8.68 -0.04
N PRO A 167 3.30 -8.37 0.97
CA PRO A 167 3.41 -7.15 1.75
C PRO A 167 4.54 -7.23 2.78
N TYR A 168 4.66 -6.20 3.60
CA TYR A 168 5.47 -6.26 4.81
C TYR A 168 4.96 -7.32 5.79
N GLY A 169 5.83 -7.71 6.72
CA GLY A 169 5.56 -8.69 7.75
C GLY A 169 6.63 -8.62 8.83
N PHE A 170 6.38 -9.33 9.93
CA PHE A 170 7.33 -9.45 11.04
C PHE A 170 7.31 -10.86 11.59
N GLY A 171 8.50 -11.36 11.92
CA GLY A 171 8.70 -12.66 12.53
C GLY A 171 8.58 -13.84 11.55
N PRO A 172 8.80 -15.08 12.04
CA PRO A 172 9.04 -16.25 11.20
C PRO A 172 7.78 -16.90 10.62
N ARG A 173 6.59 -16.57 11.12
CA ARG A 173 5.34 -17.27 10.77
C ARG A 173 4.92 -16.98 9.32
N GLY A 174 4.64 -18.04 8.56
CA GLY A 174 4.23 -17.94 7.16
C GLY A 174 5.36 -17.46 6.23
N THR A 175 6.62 -17.70 6.60
CA THR A 175 7.80 -17.31 5.79
C THR A 175 7.91 -18.18 4.55
N GLU A 176 7.90 -19.50 4.73
CA GLU A 176 8.13 -20.46 3.66
C GLU A 176 6.98 -20.42 2.65
N GLY A 177 5.76 -20.15 3.13
CA GLY A 177 4.62 -19.91 2.26
C GLY A 177 4.78 -18.68 1.36
N LYS A 178 5.29 -17.57 1.90
CA LYS A 178 5.60 -16.38 1.09
C LYS A 178 6.71 -16.68 0.08
N ILE A 179 7.78 -17.38 0.49
CA ILE A 179 8.87 -17.79 -0.40
C ILE A 179 8.34 -18.67 -1.55
N LYS A 180 7.44 -19.61 -1.26
CA LYS A 180 6.76 -20.43 -2.29
C LYS A 180 5.96 -19.58 -3.28
N ALA A 181 5.20 -18.59 -2.80
CA ALA A 181 4.45 -17.68 -3.67
C ALA A 181 5.38 -16.82 -4.55
N ILE A 182 6.51 -16.34 -4.01
CA ILE A 182 7.50 -15.58 -4.76
C ILE A 182 8.14 -16.45 -5.85
N LYS A 183 8.52 -17.68 -5.49
CA LYS A 183 9.06 -18.67 -6.43
C LYS A 183 8.07 -18.93 -7.55
N PHE A 184 6.80 -19.13 -7.21
CA PHE A 184 5.74 -19.33 -8.19
C PHE A 184 5.63 -18.13 -9.14
N ALA A 185 5.67 -16.90 -8.63
CA ALA A 185 5.63 -15.70 -9.46
C ALA A 185 6.82 -15.64 -10.44
N ARG A 186 8.04 -15.91 -9.95
CA ARG A 186 9.28 -15.90 -10.74
C ARG A 186 9.30 -16.98 -11.82
N GLU A 187 8.82 -18.19 -11.51
CA GLU A 187 8.85 -19.34 -12.41
C GLU A 187 7.73 -19.30 -13.45
N ASN A 188 6.59 -18.69 -13.15
CA ASN A 188 5.45 -18.55 -14.06
C ASN A 188 5.37 -17.16 -14.73
N ASP A 189 6.43 -16.36 -14.60
CA ASP A 189 6.55 -15.01 -15.16
C ASP A 189 5.34 -14.12 -14.86
N MET A 190 4.83 -14.22 -13.63
CA MET A 190 3.72 -13.42 -13.15
C MET A 190 4.24 -12.09 -12.59
N PRO A 191 3.52 -10.98 -12.82
CA PRO A 191 3.77 -9.72 -12.16
C PRO A 191 3.89 -9.91 -10.65
N PHE A 192 4.99 -9.45 -10.10
CA PHE A 192 5.30 -9.56 -8.68
C PHE A 192 5.69 -8.20 -8.09
N LEU A 193 5.10 -7.89 -6.93
CA LEU A 193 5.51 -6.78 -6.09
C LEU A 193 5.78 -7.25 -4.65
N GLY A 194 7.00 -7.02 -4.16
CA GLY A 194 7.42 -7.33 -2.78
C GLY A 194 7.77 -6.06 -2.00
N ILE A 195 7.16 -5.85 -0.82
CA ILE A 195 7.39 -4.65 0.00
C ILE A 195 8.01 -5.02 1.35
N CYS A 196 9.12 -4.37 1.69
CA CYS A 196 9.87 -4.53 2.94
C CYS A 196 10.20 -6.02 3.19
N TYR A 197 9.40 -6.72 4.00
CA TYR A 197 9.56 -8.15 4.19
C TYR A 197 9.39 -8.96 2.90
N GLY A 198 8.47 -8.58 2.00
CA GLY A 198 8.35 -9.18 0.68
C GLY A 198 9.61 -9.01 -0.18
N PHE A 199 10.31 -7.89 -0.05
CA PHE A 199 11.62 -7.67 -0.67
C PHE A 199 12.69 -8.59 -0.08
N GLN A 200 12.77 -8.69 1.24
CA GLN A 200 13.74 -9.56 1.91
C GLN A 200 13.54 -11.02 1.50
N LEU A 201 12.29 -11.48 1.47
CA LEU A 201 11.98 -12.84 1.06
C LEU A 201 12.19 -13.10 -0.44
N ALA A 202 12.09 -12.07 -1.30
CA ALA A 202 12.44 -12.22 -2.70
C ALA A 202 13.95 -12.44 -2.90
N VAL A 203 14.78 -11.75 -2.12
CA VAL A 203 16.23 -11.99 -2.09
C VAL A 203 16.54 -13.41 -1.57
N VAL A 204 15.87 -13.84 -0.49
CA VAL A 204 16.03 -15.20 0.05
C VAL A 204 15.60 -16.26 -0.96
N GLU A 205 14.45 -16.10 -1.60
CA GLU A 205 13.95 -17.02 -2.63
C GLU A 205 14.93 -17.16 -3.78
N PHE A 206 15.43 -16.04 -4.29
CA PHE A 206 16.37 -16.01 -5.41
C PHE A 206 17.72 -16.67 -5.04
N ALA A 207 18.23 -16.36 -3.84
CA ALA A 207 19.46 -16.98 -3.33
C ALA A 207 19.34 -18.51 -3.25
N ARG A 208 18.24 -19.03 -2.68
CA ARG A 208 18.00 -20.47 -2.53
C ARG A 208 17.85 -21.16 -3.88
N ASN A 209 16.97 -20.64 -4.73
CA ASN A 209 16.48 -21.38 -5.89
C ASN A 209 17.31 -21.12 -7.16
N VAL A 210 17.78 -19.90 -7.36
CA VAL A 210 18.54 -19.49 -8.55
C VAL A 210 20.04 -19.61 -8.30
N CYS A 211 20.56 -19.05 -7.20
CA CYS A 211 21.99 -19.10 -6.87
C CYS A 211 22.44 -20.40 -6.19
N LYS A 212 21.52 -21.34 -5.92
CA LYS A 212 21.79 -22.65 -5.27
C LYS A 212 22.44 -22.54 -3.89
N LEU A 213 22.17 -21.44 -3.17
CA LEU A 213 22.59 -21.26 -1.79
C LEU A 213 21.57 -21.93 -0.87
N GLU A 214 21.60 -23.26 -0.82
CA GLU A 214 20.74 -24.04 0.07
C GLU A 214 20.93 -23.59 1.54
N GLY A 215 19.83 -23.39 2.27
CA GLY A 215 19.90 -22.83 3.63
C GLY A 215 20.11 -21.31 3.69
N ALA A 216 19.98 -20.58 2.58
CA ALA A 216 19.95 -19.12 2.63
C ALA A 216 18.74 -18.59 3.40
N ASN A 217 18.91 -17.64 4.31
CA ASN A 217 17.79 -17.11 5.10
C ASN A 217 18.08 -15.69 5.62
N SER A 218 17.08 -15.13 6.32
CA SER A 218 17.22 -13.92 7.13
C SER A 218 17.58 -14.26 8.57
N THR A 219 18.51 -13.50 9.16
CA THR A 219 18.81 -13.60 10.60
C THR A 219 17.66 -13.12 11.50
N GLU A 220 16.63 -12.50 10.92
CA GLU A 220 15.35 -12.23 11.60
C GLU A 220 14.54 -13.50 11.88
N ILE A 221 14.65 -14.49 10.98
CA ILE A 221 13.79 -15.67 10.92
C ILE A 221 14.48 -16.85 11.57
N GLU A 222 15.75 -17.04 11.22
CA GLU A 222 16.61 -18.11 11.69
C GLU A 222 17.88 -17.48 12.24
N GLN A 223 18.29 -17.78 13.47
CA GLN A 223 19.41 -17.05 14.10
C GLN A 223 20.75 -17.28 13.40
N ASN A 224 20.99 -18.51 12.90
CA ASN A 224 22.28 -18.92 12.32
C ASN A 224 22.06 -19.71 11.01
N PRO A 225 21.51 -19.08 9.96
CA PRO A 225 21.31 -19.77 8.69
C PRO A 225 22.67 -20.04 8.04
N LEU A 226 22.75 -21.09 7.23
CA LEU A 226 23.98 -21.44 6.51
C LEU A 226 24.45 -20.27 5.62
N HIS A 227 23.50 -19.57 4.99
CA HIS A 227 23.78 -18.36 4.23
C HIS A 227 22.90 -17.18 4.68
N PRO A 228 23.38 -16.28 5.57
CA PRO A 228 22.62 -15.11 6.03
C PRO A 228 22.59 -14.01 4.94
N VAL A 229 21.75 -14.20 3.92
CA VAL A 229 21.63 -13.27 2.79
C VAL A 229 20.89 -11.98 3.17
N ILE A 230 20.03 -12.05 4.20
CA ILE A 230 19.45 -10.90 4.87
C ILE A 230 19.98 -10.89 6.31
N ASP A 231 20.62 -9.81 6.73
CA ASP A 231 21.31 -9.76 8.02
C ASP A 231 21.33 -8.33 8.60
N LEU A 232 21.66 -8.21 9.88
CA LEU A 232 22.04 -6.94 10.48
C LEU A 232 23.43 -6.54 9.96
N MET A 233 23.55 -5.27 9.57
CA MET A 233 24.83 -4.70 9.17
C MET A 233 25.82 -4.72 10.35
N PRO A 234 27.14 -4.81 10.10
CA PRO A 234 28.15 -4.85 11.17
C PRO A 234 28.02 -3.69 12.17
N GLU A 235 27.78 -2.48 11.65
CA GLU A 235 27.55 -1.25 12.43
C GLU A 235 26.30 -1.31 13.34
N GLN A 236 25.34 -2.19 13.06
CA GLN A 236 24.16 -2.41 13.91
C GLN A 236 24.42 -3.42 15.02
N ARG A 237 25.42 -4.30 14.89
CA ARG A 237 25.70 -5.36 15.87
C ARG A 237 26.36 -4.84 17.15
N GLU A 238 27.04 -3.71 17.07
CA GLU A 238 27.66 -3.04 18.21
C GLU A 238 26.64 -2.22 19.04
N ILE A 239 25.42 -2.06 18.53
CA ILE A 239 24.37 -1.26 19.17
C ILE A 239 23.55 -2.15 20.13
N THR A 240 23.79 -1.98 21.43
CA THR A 240 23.11 -2.75 22.49
C THR A 240 21.75 -2.18 22.90
N TYR A 241 21.40 -0.96 22.48
CA TYR A 241 20.15 -0.31 22.83
C TYR A 241 18.98 -0.80 21.95
N LYS A 242 17.94 -1.37 22.57
CA LYS A 242 16.76 -1.87 21.84
C LYS A 242 16.09 -0.75 21.06
N GLY A 243 15.99 -0.92 19.73
CA GLY A 243 15.35 0.03 18.81
C GLY A 243 16.30 0.95 18.06
N ALA A 244 17.56 1.10 18.52
CA ALA A 244 18.52 2.01 17.90
C ALA A 244 19.06 1.53 16.53
N THR A 245 18.80 0.28 16.15
CA THR A 245 19.13 -0.27 14.82
C THR A 245 18.00 -0.11 13.79
N MET A 246 16.82 0.37 14.21
CA MET A 246 15.65 0.51 13.35
C MET A 246 15.80 1.71 12.41
N ARG A 247 15.73 1.44 11.12
CA ARG A 247 15.64 2.48 10.11
C ARG A 247 14.20 2.94 9.99
N LEU A 248 13.95 4.21 10.31
CA LEU A 248 12.63 4.83 10.36
C LEU A 248 12.59 6.12 9.53
N GLY A 249 11.42 6.41 8.96
CA GLY A 249 11.17 7.68 8.30
C GLY A 249 11.70 7.73 6.86
N ALA A 250 11.78 8.93 6.29
CA ALA A 250 12.17 9.14 4.90
C ALA A 250 13.69 9.07 4.72
N HIS A 251 14.16 8.26 3.77
CA HIS A 251 15.57 8.15 3.39
C HIS A 251 15.73 8.32 1.88
N LYS A 252 16.88 8.88 1.47
CA LYS A 252 17.22 9.03 0.06
C LYS A 252 17.58 7.68 -0.56
N VAL A 253 17.09 7.40 -1.76
CA VAL A 253 17.41 6.23 -2.57
C VAL A 253 17.92 6.70 -3.93
N ILE A 254 19.07 6.18 -4.35
CA ILE A 254 19.69 6.44 -5.65
C ILE A 254 19.30 5.30 -6.59
N ILE A 255 18.57 5.65 -7.65
CA ILE A 255 18.10 4.74 -8.69
C ILE A 255 19.12 4.67 -9.82
N LYS A 256 19.44 3.45 -10.24
CA LYS A 256 20.30 3.16 -11.39
C LYS A 256 19.53 3.42 -12.69
N GLU A 257 20.09 4.24 -13.57
CA GLU A 257 19.52 4.52 -14.89
C GLU A 257 19.33 3.25 -15.73
N GLY A 258 18.33 3.29 -16.62
CA GLY A 258 18.00 2.18 -17.52
C GLY A 258 17.29 0.98 -16.88
N THR A 259 17.02 1.02 -15.57
CA THR A 259 16.29 -0.04 -14.84
C THR A 259 14.77 0.13 -14.92
N LEU A 260 14.01 -0.85 -14.41
CA LEU A 260 12.56 -0.71 -14.29
C LEU A 260 12.21 0.40 -13.30
N ALA A 261 12.88 0.47 -12.14
CA ALA A 261 12.74 1.59 -11.20
C ALA A 261 12.93 2.95 -11.91
N HIS A 262 13.99 3.12 -12.70
CA HIS A 262 14.23 4.37 -13.39
C HIS A 262 13.09 4.76 -14.35
N ARG A 263 12.53 3.77 -15.07
CA ARG A 263 11.39 4.00 -15.96
C ARG A 263 10.12 4.37 -15.21
N LEU A 264 9.84 3.70 -14.09
CA LEU A 264 8.64 3.96 -13.28
C LEU A 264 8.70 5.33 -12.58
N TYR A 265 9.82 5.64 -11.93
CA TYR A 265 9.96 6.88 -11.17
C TYR A 265 10.32 8.09 -12.04
N GLY A 266 10.90 7.88 -13.22
CA GLY A 266 11.39 8.94 -14.10
C GLY A 266 12.50 9.80 -13.47
N LYS A 267 13.20 9.26 -12.47
CA LYS A 267 14.18 9.95 -11.63
C LYS A 267 15.31 9.01 -11.22
N THR A 268 16.49 9.59 -10.98
CA THR A 268 17.65 8.90 -10.40
C THR A 268 17.73 9.05 -8.87
N GLU A 269 16.90 9.92 -8.28
CA GLU A 269 16.87 10.14 -6.83
C GLU A 269 15.42 10.23 -6.33
N ILE A 270 15.10 9.44 -5.29
CA ILE A 270 13.80 9.43 -4.62
C ILE A 270 13.97 9.45 -3.10
N TYR A 271 12.87 9.69 -2.37
CA TYR A 271 12.84 9.70 -0.91
C TYR A 271 11.69 8.84 -0.41
N GLU A 272 12.01 7.75 0.29
CA GLU A 272 11.03 6.74 0.67
C GLU A 272 11.05 6.42 2.15
N ARG A 273 9.91 5.93 2.67
CA ARG A 273 9.74 5.66 4.10
C ARG A 273 10.19 4.24 4.45
N HIS A 274 11.02 4.12 5.47
CA HIS A 274 11.52 2.83 5.96
C HIS A 274 10.94 2.49 7.32
N ARG A 275 10.81 1.18 7.58
CA ARG A 275 10.53 0.59 8.90
C ARG A 275 11.06 -0.84 8.97
N HIS A 276 12.38 -1.00 8.92
CA HIS A 276 13.06 -2.29 9.02
C HIS A 276 14.41 -2.17 9.73
N ARG A 277 15.02 -3.31 10.04
CA ARG A 277 16.36 -3.40 10.66
C ARG A 277 17.34 -4.15 9.78
N TRP A 278 16.90 -5.26 9.20
CA TRP A 278 17.73 -6.13 8.39
C TRP A 278 17.92 -5.59 6.98
N GLU A 279 19.07 -5.89 6.41
CA GLU A 279 19.53 -5.43 5.11
C GLU A 279 20.05 -6.61 4.28
N VAL A 280 20.18 -6.41 2.96
CA VAL A 280 20.83 -7.40 2.09
C VAL A 280 22.31 -7.46 2.42
N ASN A 281 22.80 -8.63 2.83
CA ASN A 281 24.18 -8.82 3.25
C ASN A 281 25.15 -8.62 2.06
N PRO A 282 26.07 -7.63 2.13
CA PRO A 282 27.01 -7.31 1.05
C PRO A 282 27.86 -8.47 0.56
N LYS A 283 28.12 -9.48 1.42
CA LYS A 283 28.87 -10.69 1.05
C LYS A 283 28.23 -11.47 -0.11
N TYR A 284 26.92 -11.36 -0.27
CA TYR A 284 26.16 -12.11 -1.28
C TYR A 284 25.81 -11.28 -2.53
N TRP A 285 26.12 -9.99 -2.56
CA TRP A 285 25.71 -9.12 -3.68
C TRP A 285 26.24 -9.61 -5.02
N ARG A 286 27.54 -9.95 -5.06
CA ARG A 286 28.20 -10.40 -6.29
C ARG A 286 27.55 -11.66 -6.86
N ILE A 287 27.35 -12.69 -6.05
CA ILE A 287 26.74 -13.95 -6.52
C ILE A 287 25.30 -13.74 -7.00
N LEU A 288 24.51 -12.91 -6.30
CA LEU A 288 23.15 -12.59 -6.72
C LEU A 288 23.14 -11.89 -8.08
N GLN A 289 24.01 -10.89 -8.28
CA GLN A 289 24.10 -10.12 -9.52
C GLN A 289 24.64 -10.95 -10.70
N GLU A 290 25.61 -11.83 -10.46
CA GLU A 290 26.13 -12.77 -11.47
C GLU A 290 25.04 -13.74 -12.00
N HIS A 291 24.00 -14.00 -11.20
CA HIS A 291 22.85 -14.83 -11.58
C HIS A 291 21.67 -14.02 -12.13
N GLY A 292 21.81 -12.71 -12.34
CA GLY A 292 20.81 -11.87 -13.01
C GLY A 292 20.02 -10.93 -12.10
N ALA A 293 20.26 -10.93 -10.78
CA ALA A 293 19.63 -9.95 -9.90
C ALA A 293 20.13 -8.52 -10.20
N VAL A 294 19.20 -7.56 -10.24
CA VAL A 294 19.55 -6.14 -10.36
C VAL A 294 19.17 -5.41 -9.08
N PHE A 295 20.17 -4.85 -8.41
CA PHE A 295 19.97 -3.86 -7.36
C PHE A 295 19.84 -2.49 -8.01
N SER A 296 18.61 -2.12 -8.36
CA SER A 296 18.29 -0.90 -9.10
C SER A 296 18.18 0.33 -8.22
N GLY A 297 18.10 0.17 -6.91
CA GLY A 297 18.03 1.25 -5.93
C GLY A 297 18.98 0.98 -4.77
N MET A 298 19.78 1.98 -4.40
CA MET A 298 20.74 1.87 -3.30
C MET A 298 20.70 3.11 -2.40
N SER A 299 21.16 2.98 -1.16
CA SER A 299 21.44 4.13 -0.31
C SER A 299 22.56 5.01 -0.93
N PRO A 300 22.65 6.30 -0.58
CA PRO A 300 23.63 7.21 -1.17
C PRO A 300 25.09 6.79 -0.95
N ASP A 301 25.37 6.14 0.18
CA ASP A 301 26.67 5.56 0.53
C ASP A 301 26.94 4.20 -0.14
N ARG A 302 25.98 3.69 -0.93
CA ARG A 302 25.98 2.37 -1.60
C ARG A 302 26.19 1.19 -0.66
N ARG A 303 25.79 1.32 0.61
CA ARG A 303 25.90 0.25 1.62
C ARG A 303 24.64 -0.58 1.76
N ARG A 304 23.49 -0.09 1.30
CA ARG A 304 22.19 -0.75 1.44
C ARG A 304 21.52 -0.88 0.07
N VAL A 305 20.89 -2.04 -0.14
CA VAL A 305 20.03 -2.29 -1.30
C VAL A 305 18.61 -1.90 -0.93
N GLU A 306 18.00 -1.06 -1.76
CA GLU A 306 16.67 -0.51 -1.53
C GLU A 306 15.64 -1.05 -2.53
N ILE A 307 16.09 -1.44 -3.73
CA ILE A 307 15.24 -2.00 -4.79
C ILE A 307 15.95 -3.21 -5.41
N PHE A 308 15.20 -4.30 -5.56
CA PHE A 308 15.59 -5.56 -6.19
C PHE A 308 14.66 -5.84 -7.37
N GLU A 309 15.23 -6.13 -8.54
CA GLU A 309 14.50 -6.42 -9.77
C GLU A 309 15.09 -7.62 -10.49
N LEU A 310 14.24 -8.32 -11.24
CA LEU A 310 14.63 -9.35 -12.21
C LEU A 310 14.24 -8.86 -13.62
N PRO A 311 15.18 -8.29 -14.41
CA PRO A 311 14.87 -7.63 -15.68
C PRO A 311 14.50 -8.59 -16.81
N ASP A 312 14.75 -9.89 -16.63
CA ASP A 312 14.36 -10.98 -17.54
C ASP A 312 12.89 -11.41 -17.37
N LYS A 313 12.23 -10.95 -16.31
CA LYS A 313 10.82 -11.23 -16.01
C LYS A 313 9.89 -10.16 -16.56
N TYR A 314 8.63 -10.53 -16.78
CA TYR A 314 7.57 -9.65 -17.26
C TYR A 314 7.46 -8.39 -16.38
N PHE A 315 7.34 -8.60 -15.07
CA PHE A 315 7.44 -7.57 -14.04
C PHE A 315 7.81 -8.22 -12.72
N PHE A 316 9.02 -7.97 -12.22
CA PHE A 316 9.44 -8.42 -10.91
C PHE A 316 10.14 -7.27 -10.20
N PHE A 317 9.43 -6.67 -9.25
CA PHE A 317 9.90 -5.51 -8.50
C PHE A 317 9.74 -5.75 -7.01
N ALA A 318 10.78 -5.46 -6.24
CA ALA A 318 10.66 -5.46 -4.81
C ALA A 318 11.42 -4.28 -4.21
N SER A 319 10.83 -3.62 -3.23
CA SER A 319 11.43 -2.49 -2.51
C SER A 319 11.48 -2.75 -1.02
N GLN A 320 12.58 -2.34 -0.39
CA GLN A 320 12.74 -2.40 1.06
C GLN A 320 11.88 -1.34 1.77
N PHE A 321 11.60 -0.23 1.10
CA PHE A 321 10.79 0.87 1.61
C PHE A 321 9.28 0.67 1.41
N HIS A 322 8.51 1.54 2.06
CA HIS A 322 7.06 1.61 2.09
C HIS A 322 6.52 2.82 1.31
N GLY A 323 6.39 2.69 -0.01
CA GLY A 323 5.87 3.77 -0.84
C GLY A 323 4.34 3.92 -0.75
N GLU A 324 3.62 2.95 -0.15
CA GLU A 324 2.18 3.07 0.11
C GLU A 324 1.82 4.30 0.95
N PHE A 325 2.74 4.79 1.78
CA PHE A 325 2.55 5.99 2.59
C PHE A 325 2.63 7.30 1.79
N LYS A 326 3.11 7.25 0.55
CA LYS A 326 3.24 8.41 -0.35
C LYS A 326 2.23 8.39 -1.48
N SER A 327 1.63 7.24 -1.78
CA SER A 327 0.56 7.09 -2.75
C SER A 327 -0.67 7.95 -2.40
N ARG A 328 -1.20 8.68 -3.39
CA ARG A 328 -2.36 9.58 -3.21
C ARG A 328 -3.33 9.49 -4.40
N PRO A 329 -4.60 9.88 -4.22
CA PRO A 329 -5.53 10.11 -5.32
C PRO A 329 -4.93 10.97 -6.44
N GLY A 330 -4.99 10.48 -7.69
CA GLY A 330 -4.41 11.16 -8.86
C GLY A 330 -2.88 11.18 -8.93
N LYS A 331 -2.19 10.60 -7.95
CA LYS A 331 -0.73 10.44 -7.93
C LYS A 331 -0.36 9.14 -7.20
N PRO A 332 -0.63 7.98 -7.81
CA PRO A 332 -0.24 6.70 -7.23
C PRO A 332 1.29 6.61 -7.12
N GLU A 333 1.77 5.88 -6.14
CA GLU A 333 3.20 5.63 -6.03
C GLU A 333 3.70 4.72 -7.19
N PRO A 334 4.84 5.02 -7.83
CA PRO A 334 5.25 4.37 -9.08
C PRO A 334 5.39 2.84 -9.05
N GLU A 335 5.83 2.22 -7.95
CA GLU A 335 5.94 0.76 -7.88
C GLU A 335 4.57 0.07 -7.83
N TYR A 336 3.57 0.70 -7.21
CA TYR A 336 2.18 0.22 -7.19
C TYR A 336 1.52 0.42 -8.56
N TYR A 337 1.72 1.59 -9.18
CA TYR A 337 1.27 1.85 -10.55
C TYR A 337 1.88 0.84 -11.53
N GLY A 338 3.20 0.65 -11.47
CA GLY A 338 3.92 -0.29 -12.33
C GLY A 338 3.41 -1.72 -12.18
N PHE A 339 3.20 -2.16 -10.94
CA PHE A 339 2.67 -3.49 -10.67
C PHE A 339 1.27 -3.69 -11.24
N VAL A 340 0.33 -2.78 -10.94
CA VAL A 340 -1.04 -2.87 -11.45
C VAL A 340 -1.08 -2.78 -12.98
N LYS A 341 -0.29 -1.89 -13.56
CA LYS A 341 -0.19 -1.74 -15.02
C LYS A 341 0.35 -3.01 -15.66
N ALA A 342 1.38 -3.64 -15.09
CA ALA A 342 1.89 -4.91 -15.56
C ALA A 342 0.85 -6.05 -15.44
N CYS A 343 0.09 -6.10 -14.34
CA CYS A 343 -1.00 -7.06 -14.20
C CYS A 343 -2.06 -6.89 -15.31
N LEU A 344 -2.47 -5.65 -15.56
CA LEU A 344 -3.45 -5.33 -16.60
C LEU A 344 -2.92 -5.63 -18.01
N ASP A 345 -1.69 -5.22 -18.31
CA ASP A 345 -1.06 -5.43 -19.62
C ASP A 345 -0.92 -6.93 -19.93
N ARG A 346 -0.51 -7.73 -18.94
CA ARG A 346 -0.43 -9.20 -19.08
C ARG A 346 -1.80 -9.80 -19.34
N LYS A 347 -2.81 -9.38 -18.60
CA LYS A 347 -4.21 -9.82 -18.77
C LYS A 347 -4.74 -9.50 -20.16
N LEU A 348 -4.35 -8.36 -20.73
CA LEU A 348 -4.70 -7.94 -22.09
C LEU A 348 -3.83 -8.60 -23.18
N GLY A 349 -2.94 -9.52 -22.82
CA GLY A 349 -2.09 -10.26 -23.77
C GLY A 349 -0.92 -9.46 -24.33
N ARG A 350 -0.53 -8.35 -23.70
CA ARG A 350 0.61 -7.55 -24.17
C ARG A 350 1.92 -8.28 -23.85
N PRO A 351 2.90 -8.30 -24.77
CA PRO A 351 4.14 -9.07 -24.59
C PRO A 351 5.09 -8.47 -23.55
N LYS A 352 4.97 -7.17 -23.25
CA LYS A 352 5.70 -6.46 -22.19
C LYS A 352 4.82 -5.37 -21.59
N PRO A 353 5.01 -5.01 -20.31
CA PRO A 353 4.37 -3.83 -19.75
C PRO A 353 4.79 -2.53 -20.44
N GLU A 354 3.86 -1.59 -20.53
CA GLU A 354 4.06 -0.25 -21.08
C GLU A 354 3.93 0.81 -19.97
N PHE A 355 5.06 1.44 -19.62
CA PHE A 355 5.17 2.39 -18.51
C PHE A 355 5.20 3.84 -18.94
#